data_AF-F0I8E5-F1
#
_entry.id   AF-F0I8E5-F1
#
_cell.length_a   1.000
_cell.length_b   1.000
_cell.length_c   1.000
_cell.angle_alpha   90.00
_cell.angle_beta   90.00
_cell.angle_gamma   90.00
#
_symmetry.space_group_name_H-M   'P 1'
#
loop_
_entity.id
_entity.type
_entity.pdbx_description
1 polymer ?
#
loop_
_entity_poly.entity_id
_entity_poly.type
_entity_poly.pdbx_seq_one_letter_code
_entity_poly.pdbx_strand_id
1 'polypeptide(L)'
;MYQNLRKKLEEASPLYYEEEILWLLDHIDHPEAKIRDELVFSSIARGLQDDLFSAEQFRFLAQEAVKRQGLFYMSDKNGQATLTRSFTALLYANLLNCDGNPNSSYYQALSVQGRKYLLDKGLTYLSVERDTRGYSRKYGWVHAFAHGADLLTEVACHPDFPSSRMPEVLEIIHQVFKRVSVRFGNDEDWRLSQVLYQAVLKKKLSQHELRLWLQSQSFPLESNQDFIAFSNFRSCLLEVYVQLDSKKQLSDELRTAIQHFHY
;
A
#
# COMPACT_ATOMS: atom_id res chain seq x y z
N MET A 1 1.17 -17.48 -24.19
CA MET A 1 1.04 -17.01 -22.79
C MET A 1 -0.18 -16.11 -22.60
N TYR A 2 -0.19 -14.90 -23.15
CA TYR A 2 -1.26 -13.89 -22.98
C TYR A 2 -2.71 -14.43 -23.09
N GLN A 3 -3.07 -15.08 -24.20
CA GLN A 3 -4.45 -15.57 -24.40
C GLN A 3 -4.85 -16.66 -23.39
N ASN A 4 -3.89 -17.47 -22.93
CA ASN A 4 -4.14 -18.51 -21.93
C ASN A 4 -4.47 -17.89 -20.57
N LEU A 5 -3.63 -16.95 -20.12
CA LEU A 5 -3.85 -16.20 -18.87
C LEU A 5 -5.17 -15.42 -18.89
N ARG A 6 -5.52 -14.83 -20.03
CA ARG A 6 -6.79 -14.12 -20.19
C ARG A 6 -7.98 -15.06 -20.03
N LYS A 7 -7.93 -16.24 -20.64
CA LYS A 7 -8.98 -17.26 -20.49
C LYS A 7 -9.12 -17.71 -19.03
N LYS A 8 -8.01 -17.88 -18.30
CA LYS A 8 -8.01 -18.27 -16.88
C LYS A 8 -8.76 -17.28 -15.99
N LEU A 9 -8.74 -15.98 -16.31
CA LEU A 9 -9.53 -14.99 -15.57
C LEU A 9 -11.04 -15.23 -15.65
N GLU A 10 -11.53 -15.93 -16.67
CA GLU A 10 -12.95 -16.27 -16.86
C GLU A 10 -13.30 -17.65 -16.26
N GLU A 11 -12.31 -18.48 -15.95
CA GLU A 11 -12.49 -19.80 -15.34
C GLU A 11 -12.76 -19.67 -13.84
N ALA A 12 -13.62 -20.52 -13.25
CA ALA A 12 -13.94 -20.45 -11.82
C ALA A 12 -12.76 -20.85 -10.91
N SER A 13 -11.96 -21.83 -11.33
CA SER A 13 -10.82 -22.35 -10.56
C SER A 13 -9.66 -22.69 -11.51
N PRO A 14 -9.00 -21.69 -12.11
CA PRO A 14 -7.88 -21.92 -13.01
C PRO A 14 -6.67 -22.46 -12.23
N LEU A 15 -5.89 -23.33 -12.88
CA LEU A 15 -4.58 -23.74 -12.36
C LEU A 15 -3.50 -22.85 -12.96
N TYR A 16 -2.60 -22.30 -12.15
CA TYR A 16 -1.44 -21.54 -12.62
C TYR A 16 -0.17 -22.39 -12.57
N TYR A 17 0.76 -22.15 -13.50
CA TYR A 17 2.08 -22.76 -13.52
C TYR A 17 3.19 -21.72 -13.27
N GLU A 18 4.37 -22.15 -12.82
CA GLU A 18 5.47 -21.23 -12.48
C GLU A 18 5.91 -20.36 -13.65
N GLU A 19 5.95 -20.89 -14.88
CA GLU A 19 6.25 -20.12 -16.09
C GLU A 19 5.26 -18.98 -16.32
N GLU A 20 4.01 -19.17 -15.92
CA GLU A 20 2.97 -18.15 -16.01
C GLU A 20 3.14 -17.11 -14.91
N ILE A 21 3.50 -17.52 -13.70
CA ILE A 21 3.83 -16.62 -12.58
C ILE A 21 5.04 -15.74 -12.96
N LEU A 22 6.08 -16.33 -13.55
CA LEU A 22 7.24 -15.58 -14.06
C LEU A 22 6.83 -14.58 -15.14
N TRP A 23 6.01 -15.00 -16.10
CA TRP A 23 5.51 -14.10 -17.14
C TRP A 23 4.71 -12.94 -16.56
N LEU A 24 3.84 -13.19 -15.57
CA LEU A 24 3.09 -12.15 -14.88
C LEU A 24 4.04 -11.16 -14.18
N LEU A 25 5.06 -11.65 -13.47
CA LEU A 25 6.06 -10.78 -12.83
C LEU A 25 6.87 -9.96 -13.83
N ASP A 26 7.22 -10.53 -14.98
CA ASP A 26 7.98 -9.84 -16.03
C ASP A 26 7.18 -8.75 -16.76
N HIS A 27 5.85 -8.75 -16.60
CA HIS A 27 4.94 -7.79 -17.23
C HIS A 27 4.18 -6.93 -16.21
N ILE A 28 4.62 -6.94 -14.95
CA ILE A 28 3.97 -6.20 -13.84
C ILE A 28 4.01 -4.67 -14.03
N ASP A 29 4.90 -4.17 -14.87
CA ASP A 29 5.09 -2.75 -15.18
C ASP A 29 4.75 -2.39 -16.64
N HIS A 30 4.02 -3.27 -17.33
CA HIS A 30 3.70 -3.10 -18.74
C HIS A 30 3.02 -1.73 -18.99
N PRO A 31 3.42 -0.95 -20.02
CA PRO A 31 2.90 0.40 -20.21
C PRO A 31 1.40 0.44 -20.56
N GLU A 32 0.88 -0.60 -21.20
CA GLU A 32 -0.55 -0.75 -21.49
C GLU A 32 -1.33 -1.28 -20.28
N ALA A 33 -2.28 -0.48 -19.78
CA ALA A 33 -3.10 -0.83 -18.62
C ALA A 33 -3.95 -2.09 -18.81
N LYS A 34 -4.38 -2.40 -20.05
CA LYS A 34 -5.08 -3.66 -20.35
C LYS A 34 -4.24 -4.90 -20.08
N ILE A 35 -2.92 -4.79 -20.25
CA ILE A 35 -2.00 -5.90 -19.96
C ILE A 35 -1.63 -5.86 -18.48
N ARG A 36 -1.25 -4.70 -17.96
CA ARG A 36 -0.75 -4.56 -16.59
C ARG A 36 -1.84 -4.73 -15.54
N ASP A 37 -2.94 -4.01 -15.64
CA ASP A 37 -4.00 -3.95 -14.62
C ASP A 37 -5.01 -5.09 -14.84
N GLU A 38 -5.60 -5.15 -16.04
CA GLU A 38 -6.72 -6.07 -16.34
C GLU A 38 -6.28 -7.53 -16.49
N LEU A 39 -5.03 -7.79 -16.91
CA LEU A 39 -4.51 -9.15 -17.04
C LEU A 39 -3.53 -9.49 -15.90
N VAL A 40 -2.40 -8.80 -15.84
CA VAL A 40 -1.27 -9.21 -14.99
C VAL A 40 -1.64 -9.08 -13.53
N PHE A 41 -1.98 -7.86 -13.08
CA PHE A 41 -2.27 -7.61 -11.68
C PHE A 41 -3.56 -8.31 -11.25
N SER A 42 -4.59 -8.32 -12.10
CA SER A 42 -5.82 -9.08 -11.83
C SER A 42 -5.56 -10.58 -11.65
N SER A 43 -4.67 -11.20 -12.45
CA SER A 43 -4.32 -12.62 -12.29
C SER A 43 -3.56 -12.89 -11.00
N ILE A 44 -2.60 -12.02 -10.65
CA ILE A 44 -1.83 -12.13 -9.40
C ILE A 44 -2.75 -11.95 -8.19
N ALA A 45 -3.54 -10.87 -8.17
CA ALA A 45 -4.45 -10.55 -7.08
C ALA A 45 -5.47 -11.68 -6.88
N ARG A 46 -6.06 -12.18 -7.96
CA ARG A 46 -6.97 -13.31 -7.91
C ARG A 46 -6.29 -14.58 -7.40
N GLY A 47 -5.09 -14.89 -7.88
CA GLY A 47 -4.33 -16.07 -7.43
C GLY A 47 -4.02 -16.05 -5.93
N LEU A 48 -3.77 -14.86 -5.39
CA LEU A 48 -3.52 -14.63 -3.97
C LEU A 48 -4.81 -14.55 -3.13
N GLN A 49 -5.85 -13.86 -3.58
CA GLN A 49 -7.05 -13.60 -2.77
C GLN A 49 -8.04 -14.76 -2.77
N ASP A 50 -8.10 -15.52 -3.88
CA ASP A 50 -8.97 -16.69 -4.03
C ASP A 50 -8.24 -18.00 -3.67
N ASP A 51 -7.06 -17.94 -3.05
CA ASP A 51 -6.24 -19.10 -2.66
C ASP A 51 -5.96 -20.10 -3.81
N LEU A 52 -5.75 -19.60 -5.04
CA LEU A 52 -5.55 -20.45 -6.24
C LEU A 52 -4.10 -20.89 -6.46
N PHE A 53 -3.12 -20.22 -5.85
CA PHE A 53 -1.74 -20.68 -5.86
C PHE A 53 -1.53 -21.74 -4.77
N SER A 54 -0.65 -22.71 -5.04
CA SER A 54 -0.17 -23.56 -3.95
C SER A 54 0.71 -22.73 -2.98
N ALA A 55 0.89 -23.20 -1.75
CA ALA A 55 1.81 -22.54 -0.80
C ALA A 55 3.26 -22.47 -1.33
N GLU A 56 3.67 -23.43 -2.17
CA GLU A 56 4.96 -23.40 -2.85
C GLU A 56 5.02 -22.30 -3.91
N GLN A 57 3.98 -22.17 -4.73
CA GLN A 57 3.86 -21.11 -5.73
C GLN A 57 3.79 -19.71 -5.09
N PHE A 58 3.11 -19.56 -3.96
CA PHE A 58 3.11 -18.32 -3.18
C PHE A 58 4.54 -17.92 -2.75
N ARG A 59 5.30 -18.87 -2.18
CA ARG A 59 6.70 -18.64 -1.81
C ARG A 59 7.57 -18.35 -3.03
N PHE A 60 7.36 -19.06 -4.13
CA PHE A 60 8.06 -18.85 -5.40
C PHE A 60 7.80 -17.44 -5.93
N LEU A 61 6.54 -17.01 -6.03
CA LEU A 61 6.12 -15.65 -6.41
C LEU A 61 6.84 -14.59 -5.56
N ALA A 62 6.82 -14.74 -4.24
CA ALA A 62 7.47 -13.79 -3.33
C ALA A 62 8.99 -13.74 -3.54
N GLN A 63 9.66 -14.89 -3.69
CA GLN A 63 11.10 -14.96 -3.94
C GLN A 63 11.47 -14.31 -5.27
N GLU A 64 10.74 -14.61 -6.34
CA GLU A 64 10.96 -14.05 -7.67
C GLU A 64 10.70 -12.55 -7.75
N ALA A 65 9.70 -12.06 -7.01
CA ALA A 65 9.42 -10.63 -6.88
C ALA A 65 10.53 -9.88 -6.12
N VAL A 66 11.10 -10.49 -5.08
CA VAL A 66 12.25 -9.93 -4.34
C VAL A 66 13.51 -9.89 -5.21
N LYS A 67 13.79 -10.95 -5.98
CA LYS A 67 14.94 -11.02 -6.89
C LYS A 67 14.95 -9.89 -7.93
N ARG A 68 13.78 -9.46 -8.41
CA ARG A 68 13.63 -8.38 -9.40
C ARG A 68 13.93 -6.98 -8.84
N GLN A 69 13.98 -6.81 -7.52
CA GLN A 69 14.30 -5.53 -6.85
C GLN A 69 13.47 -4.32 -7.34
N GLY A 70 12.21 -4.56 -7.75
CA GLY A 70 11.38 -3.55 -8.43
C GLY A 70 10.97 -2.35 -7.59
N LEU A 71 10.89 -2.50 -6.26
CA LEU A 71 10.33 -1.49 -5.35
C LEU A 71 11.06 -0.14 -5.36
N PHE A 72 12.38 -0.15 -5.63
CA PHE A 72 13.21 1.06 -5.69
C PHE A 72 13.83 1.27 -7.09
N TYR A 73 13.27 0.63 -8.12
CA TYR A 73 13.80 0.67 -9.47
C TYR A 73 13.85 2.10 -10.02
N MET A 74 15.07 2.56 -10.36
CA MET A 74 15.36 3.89 -10.91
C MET A 74 14.56 5.00 -10.20
N SER A 75 14.70 5.10 -8.87
CA SER A 75 13.91 6.01 -8.02
C SER A 75 14.04 7.50 -8.35
N ASP A 76 15.07 7.87 -9.12
CA ASP A 76 15.29 9.21 -9.66
C ASP A 76 14.49 9.48 -10.96
N LYS A 77 13.88 8.44 -11.55
CA LYS A 77 13.13 8.52 -12.81
C LYS A 77 11.64 8.28 -12.61
N ASN A 78 10.88 9.06 -13.38
CA ASN A 78 9.42 8.98 -13.45
C ASN A 78 8.98 8.32 -14.78
N GLY A 79 7.74 7.84 -14.82
CA GLY A 79 7.11 7.30 -16.04
C GLY A 79 7.00 5.79 -15.95
N GLN A 80 7.56 5.07 -16.91
CA GLN A 80 7.53 3.61 -16.88
C GLN A 80 8.28 3.04 -15.67
N ALA A 81 9.40 3.65 -15.26
CA ALA A 81 10.10 3.27 -14.03
C ALA A 81 9.21 3.36 -12.78
N THR A 82 8.28 4.32 -12.75
CA THR A 82 7.30 4.43 -11.66
C THR A 82 6.32 3.25 -11.67
N LEU A 83 5.93 2.73 -12.84
CA LEU A 83 5.06 1.56 -12.91
C LEU A 83 5.73 0.35 -12.25
N THR A 84 7.03 0.13 -12.50
CA THR A 84 7.81 -0.92 -11.85
C THR A 84 7.74 -0.81 -10.33
N ARG A 85 8.03 0.39 -9.79
CA ARG A 85 8.00 0.62 -8.34
C ARG A 85 6.61 0.46 -7.75
N SER A 86 5.63 1.13 -8.35
CA SER A 86 4.25 1.20 -7.88
C SER A 86 3.57 -0.16 -7.86
N PHE A 87 3.65 -0.93 -8.95
CA PHE A 87 3.02 -2.24 -9.01
C PHE A 87 3.80 -3.31 -8.24
N THR A 88 5.12 -3.13 -8.05
CA THR A 88 5.87 -3.94 -7.06
C THR A 88 5.39 -3.65 -5.64
N ALA A 89 5.13 -2.39 -5.28
CA ALA A 89 4.59 -2.04 -3.97
C ALA A 89 3.23 -2.69 -3.73
N LEU A 90 2.36 -2.65 -4.74
CA LEU A 90 1.04 -3.28 -4.68
C LEU A 90 1.12 -4.82 -4.57
N LEU A 91 2.05 -5.46 -5.29
CA LEU A 91 2.32 -6.89 -5.14
C LEU A 91 2.80 -7.22 -3.72
N TYR A 92 3.74 -6.45 -3.17
CA TYR A 92 4.23 -6.67 -1.81
C TYR A 92 3.13 -6.48 -0.76
N ALA A 93 2.20 -5.54 -0.97
CA ALA A 93 1.04 -5.37 -0.13
C ALA A 93 0.19 -6.65 -0.11
N ASN A 94 -0.13 -7.22 -1.28
CA ASN A 94 -0.93 -8.45 -1.36
C ASN A 94 -0.20 -9.66 -0.74
N LEU A 95 1.11 -9.77 -0.93
CA LEU A 95 1.91 -10.83 -0.31
C LEU A 95 1.90 -10.74 1.22
N LEU A 96 2.10 -9.55 1.78
CA LEU A 96 2.06 -9.31 3.23
C LEU A 96 0.64 -9.49 3.80
N ASN A 97 -0.39 -9.08 3.05
CA ASN A 97 -1.77 -9.28 3.46
C ASN A 97 -2.08 -10.77 3.63
N CYS A 98 -1.75 -11.58 2.61
CA CYS A 98 -1.96 -13.02 2.64
C CYS A 98 -1.14 -13.70 3.74
N ASP A 99 0.14 -13.35 3.86
CA ASP A 99 1.03 -13.91 4.89
C ASP A 99 0.62 -13.52 6.32
N GLY A 100 0.09 -12.32 6.50
CA GLY A 100 -0.31 -11.77 7.80
C GLY A 100 -1.75 -12.10 8.23
N ASN A 101 -2.58 -12.65 7.34
CA ASN A 101 -4.01 -12.89 7.58
C ASN A 101 -4.28 -14.34 8.03
N PRO A 102 -4.75 -14.58 9.27
CA PRO A 102 -5.05 -15.93 9.78
C PRO A 102 -6.10 -16.72 8.98
N ASN A 103 -6.91 -16.05 8.16
CA ASN A 103 -7.92 -16.69 7.31
C ASN A 103 -7.39 -17.04 5.91
N SER A 104 -6.17 -16.64 5.55
CA SER A 104 -5.58 -16.97 4.25
C SER A 104 -4.90 -18.35 4.30
N SER A 105 -4.98 -19.09 3.19
CA SER A 105 -4.21 -20.34 3.02
C SER A 105 -2.69 -20.12 3.04
N TYR A 106 -2.23 -18.88 2.95
CA TYR A 106 -0.81 -18.50 2.98
C TYR A 106 -0.36 -17.91 4.33
N TYR A 107 -1.20 -17.99 5.37
CA TYR A 107 -0.85 -17.44 6.69
C TYR A 107 0.52 -17.96 7.16
N GLN A 108 1.44 -17.03 7.41
CA GLN A 108 2.81 -17.30 7.83
C GLN A 108 3.65 -18.15 6.84
N ALA A 109 3.25 -18.23 5.56
CA ALA A 109 3.91 -19.05 4.55
C ALA A 109 5.21 -18.44 4.00
N LEU A 110 5.43 -17.13 4.14
CA LEU A 110 6.72 -16.51 3.82
C LEU A 110 7.82 -17.03 4.75
N SER A 111 9.05 -17.14 4.23
CA SER A 111 10.21 -17.35 5.10
C SER A 111 10.40 -16.15 6.03
N VAL A 112 10.95 -16.39 7.23
CA VAL A 112 11.24 -15.33 8.21
C VAL A 112 12.09 -14.20 7.58
N GLN A 113 13.10 -14.56 6.79
CA GLN A 113 13.96 -13.58 6.11
C GLN A 113 13.22 -12.82 5.01
N GLY A 114 12.42 -13.52 4.20
CA GLY A 114 11.62 -12.90 3.13
C GLY A 114 10.58 -11.92 3.68
N ARG A 115 9.85 -12.33 4.72
CA ARG A 115 8.90 -11.46 5.43
C ARG A 115 9.59 -10.24 6.00
N LYS A 116 10.69 -10.41 6.74
CA LYS A 116 11.45 -9.29 7.30
C LYS A 116 11.89 -8.31 6.21
N TYR A 117 12.38 -8.83 5.08
CA TYR A 117 12.77 -8.00 3.94
C TYR A 117 11.59 -7.17 3.41
N LEU A 118 10.44 -7.80 3.16
CA LEU A 118 9.22 -7.11 2.70
C LEU A 118 8.77 -6.03 3.69
N LEU A 119 8.75 -6.33 4.99
CA LEU A 119 8.38 -5.37 6.04
C LEU A 119 9.31 -4.15 6.08
N ASP A 120 10.63 -4.38 6.10
CA ASP A 120 11.61 -3.29 6.20
C ASP A 120 11.64 -2.43 4.93
N LYS A 121 11.53 -3.05 3.75
CA LYS A 121 11.49 -2.32 2.49
C LYS A 121 10.16 -1.59 2.28
N GLY A 122 9.04 -2.20 2.66
CA GLY A 122 7.73 -1.57 2.60
C GLY A 122 7.62 -0.33 3.47
N LEU A 123 8.19 -0.35 4.68
CA LEU A 123 8.28 0.83 5.55
C LEU A 123 9.00 2.00 4.89
N THR A 124 10.04 1.71 4.09
CA THR A 124 10.91 2.75 3.49
C THR A 124 10.35 3.31 2.18
N TYR A 125 9.47 2.58 1.47
CA TYR A 125 9.06 2.94 0.10
C TYR A 125 8.54 4.38 -0.06
N LEU A 126 7.55 4.76 0.77
CA LEU A 126 6.96 6.11 0.70
C LEU A 126 7.94 7.21 1.12
N SER A 127 8.99 6.89 1.89
CA SER A 127 10.00 7.87 2.29
C SER A 127 10.86 8.34 1.12
N VAL A 128 10.88 7.61 0.00
CA VAL A 128 11.72 7.93 -1.17
C VAL A 128 10.95 8.16 -2.47
N GLU A 129 9.70 7.70 -2.57
CA GLU A 129 8.88 7.91 -3.77
C GLU A 129 8.57 9.39 -4.02
N ARG A 130 8.66 9.81 -5.28
CA ARG A 130 8.52 11.22 -5.71
C ARG A 130 7.43 11.41 -6.74
N ASP A 131 7.00 10.35 -7.41
CA ASP A 131 6.00 10.44 -8.46
C ASP A 131 4.59 10.46 -7.88
N THR A 132 4.01 11.66 -7.77
CA THR A 132 2.68 11.89 -7.20
C THR A 132 1.54 11.68 -8.20
N ARG A 133 1.82 11.18 -9.42
CA ARG A 133 0.77 10.97 -10.43
C ARG A 133 -0.13 9.81 -10.04
N GLY A 134 -1.43 10.09 -9.91
CA GLY A 134 -2.43 9.04 -9.79
C GLY A 134 -2.79 8.44 -11.15
N TYR A 135 -3.46 9.21 -12.02
CA TYR A 135 -3.78 8.80 -13.40
C TYR A 135 -2.85 9.44 -14.45
N SER A 136 -2.46 8.65 -15.46
CA SER A 136 -1.74 9.10 -16.64
C SER A 136 -2.54 8.79 -17.90
N ARG A 137 -2.70 9.77 -18.79
CA ARG A 137 -3.30 9.53 -20.12
C ARG A 137 -2.53 8.49 -20.95
N LYS A 138 -1.22 8.36 -20.71
CA LYS A 138 -0.36 7.42 -21.44
C LYS A 138 -0.41 6.01 -20.84
N TYR A 139 -0.36 5.92 -19.52
CA TYR A 139 -0.15 4.64 -18.83
C TYR A 139 -1.38 4.10 -18.09
N GLY A 140 -2.45 4.89 -17.95
CA GLY A 140 -3.55 4.58 -17.03
C GLY A 140 -3.17 4.90 -15.57
N TRP A 141 -3.62 4.07 -14.63
CA TRP A 141 -3.29 4.24 -13.21
C TRP A 141 -1.81 3.99 -12.94
N VAL A 142 -1.15 5.00 -12.38
CA VAL A 142 0.25 4.93 -11.92
C VAL A 142 0.28 4.69 -10.42
N HIS A 143 -0.46 5.48 -9.63
CA HIS A 143 -0.78 5.19 -8.23
C HIS A 143 0.41 4.89 -7.29
N ALA A 144 1.58 5.49 -7.51
CA ALA A 144 2.76 5.17 -6.68
C ALA A 144 2.53 5.43 -5.18
N PHE A 145 1.94 6.58 -4.82
CA PHE A 145 1.58 6.87 -3.42
C PHE A 145 0.42 6.02 -2.91
N ALA A 146 -0.60 5.76 -3.74
CA ALA A 146 -1.74 4.92 -3.39
C ALA A 146 -1.30 3.47 -3.08
N HIS A 147 -0.55 2.83 -3.98
CA HIS A 147 -0.01 1.49 -3.76
C HIS A 147 1.04 1.45 -2.64
N GLY A 148 1.79 2.53 -2.45
CA GLY A 148 2.68 2.68 -1.31
C GLY A 148 1.93 2.75 0.03
N ALA A 149 0.76 3.38 0.06
CA ALA A 149 -0.10 3.41 1.24
C ALA A 149 -0.74 2.04 1.52
N ASP A 150 -1.13 1.31 0.48
CA ASP A 150 -1.56 -0.10 0.61
C ASP A 150 -0.44 -0.95 1.25
N LEU A 151 0.79 -0.83 0.73
CA LEU A 151 1.94 -1.52 1.29
C LEU A 151 2.22 -1.13 2.73
N LEU A 152 2.23 0.16 3.06
CA LEU A 152 2.49 0.64 4.41
C LEU A 152 1.40 0.19 5.40
N THR A 153 0.15 0.08 4.95
CA THR A 153 -0.95 -0.49 5.75
C THR A 153 -0.64 -1.93 6.14
N GLU A 154 -0.28 -2.75 5.15
CA GLU A 154 0.02 -4.16 5.39
C GLU A 154 1.26 -4.34 6.27
N VAL A 155 2.29 -3.50 6.09
CA VAL A 155 3.45 -3.45 7.00
C VAL A 155 3.01 -3.13 8.44
N ALA A 156 2.28 -2.03 8.65
CA ALA A 156 1.87 -1.58 9.98
C ALA A 156 0.96 -2.61 10.69
N CYS A 157 0.12 -3.30 9.94
CA CYS A 157 -0.86 -4.25 10.46
C CYS A 157 -0.33 -5.68 10.60
N HIS A 158 0.79 -6.02 9.95
CA HIS A 158 1.32 -7.38 9.94
C HIS A 158 1.57 -7.89 11.38
N PRO A 159 1.20 -9.15 11.73
CA PRO A 159 1.44 -9.70 13.06
C PRO A 159 2.91 -9.58 13.52
N ASP A 160 3.85 -9.92 12.64
CA ASP A 160 5.30 -9.87 12.90
C ASP A 160 5.91 -8.45 12.86
N PHE A 161 5.15 -7.41 12.48
CA PHE A 161 5.61 -6.03 12.62
C PHE A 161 5.34 -5.52 14.03
N PRO A 162 6.37 -5.22 14.84
CA PRO A 162 6.18 -4.91 16.25
C PRO A 162 5.58 -3.52 16.45
N SER A 163 4.63 -3.39 17.39
CA SER A 163 4.00 -2.10 17.72
C SER A 163 5.00 -1.03 18.17
N SER A 164 6.16 -1.43 18.72
CA SER A 164 7.24 -0.51 19.09
C SER A 164 7.82 0.27 17.90
N ARG A 165 7.58 -0.18 16.66
CA ARG A 165 8.00 0.49 15.43
C ARG A 165 6.92 1.38 14.81
N MET A 166 5.73 1.49 15.42
CA MET A 166 4.69 2.39 14.92
C MET A 166 5.09 3.87 14.83
N PRO A 167 5.96 4.41 15.70
CA PRO A 167 6.49 5.75 15.51
C PRO A 167 7.20 5.95 14.15
N GLU A 168 7.87 4.92 13.60
CA GLU A 168 8.48 4.99 12.27
C GLU A 168 7.40 5.16 11.18
N VAL A 169 6.30 4.39 11.27
CA VAL A 169 5.18 4.50 10.32
C VAL A 169 4.53 5.89 10.37
N LEU A 170 4.28 6.40 11.57
CA LEU A 170 3.70 7.73 11.77
C LEU A 170 4.60 8.84 11.22
N GLU A 171 5.92 8.70 11.36
CA GLU A 171 6.89 9.61 10.77
C GLU A 171 6.86 9.57 9.24
N ILE A 172 6.76 8.37 8.63
CA ILE A 172 6.60 8.26 7.17
C ILE A 172 5.33 8.98 6.69
N ILE A 173 4.20 8.78 7.37
CA ILE A 173 2.95 9.45 7.04
C ILE A 173 3.12 10.98 7.13
N HIS A 174 3.72 11.49 8.21
CA HIS A 174 3.99 12.91 8.37
C HIS A 174 4.83 13.47 7.20
N GLN A 175 5.94 12.81 6.89
CA GLN A 175 6.85 13.23 5.83
C GLN A 175 6.20 13.22 4.43
N VAL A 176 5.32 12.26 4.15
CA VAL A 176 4.55 12.22 2.91
C VAL A 176 3.71 13.50 2.76
N PHE A 177 2.91 13.85 3.78
CA PHE A 177 2.05 15.02 3.70
C PHE A 177 2.82 16.34 3.65
N LYS A 178 3.98 16.42 4.30
CA LYS A 178 4.86 17.59 4.25
C LYS A 178 5.55 17.79 2.91
N ARG A 179 6.02 16.70 2.28
CA ARG A 179 6.81 16.76 1.05
C ARG A 179 5.96 16.90 -0.21
N VAL A 180 4.76 16.32 -0.22
CA VAL A 180 3.92 16.30 -1.42
C VAL A 180 3.39 17.70 -1.71
N SER A 181 3.66 18.19 -2.92
CA SER A 181 3.30 19.53 -3.38
C SER A 181 2.07 19.59 -4.27
N VAL A 182 1.33 18.48 -4.37
CA VAL A 182 0.09 18.40 -5.13
C VAL A 182 -1.06 17.98 -4.24
N ARG A 183 -2.27 18.41 -4.60
CA ARG A 183 -3.49 17.91 -3.99
C ARG A 183 -3.68 16.46 -4.43
N PHE A 184 -3.87 15.54 -3.49
CA PHE A 184 -4.28 14.17 -3.81
C PHE A 184 -5.70 14.16 -4.38
N GLY A 185 -5.93 13.32 -5.37
CA GLY A 185 -7.16 13.36 -6.17
C GLY A 185 -7.54 12.03 -6.80
N ASN A 186 -6.79 10.96 -6.52
CA ASN A 186 -7.03 9.60 -7.00
C ASN A 186 -6.90 8.61 -5.82
N ASP A 187 -7.60 8.92 -4.73
CA ASP A 187 -7.68 8.14 -3.49
C ASP A 187 -6.36 7.96 -2.70
N GLU A 188 -5.31 8.72 -2.99
CA GLU A 188 -4.04 8.56 -2.29
C GLU A 188 -4.16 8.92 -0.80
N ASP A 189 -4.87 10.00 -0.46
CA ASP A 189 -5.14 10.40 0.92
C ASP A 189 -6.09 9.43 1.65
N TRP A 190 -7.09 8.91 0.94
CA TRP A 190 -7.97 7.84 1.42
C TRP A 190 -7.20 6.57 1.77
N ARG A 191 -6.29 6.11 0.90
CA ARG A 191 -5.45 4.93 1.19
C ARG A 191 -4.40 5.20 2.26
N LEU A 192 -3.83 6.40 2.33
CA LEU A 192 -2.94 6.80 3.44
C LEU A 192 -3.66 6.78 4.78
N SER A 193 -4.95 7.13 4.81
CA SER A 193 -5.77 7.06 6.03
C SER A 193 -5.92 5.62 6.55
N GLN A 194 -5.91 4.64 5.65
CA GLN A 194 -6.01 3.22 5.97
C GLN A 194 -4.88 2.74 6.87
N VAL A 195 -3.67 3.28 6.68
CA VAL A 195 -2.53 3.01 7.56
C VAL A 195 -2.86 3.32 9.02
N LEU A 196 -3.52 4.46 9.27
CA LEU A 196 -3.83 4.93 10.62
C LEU A 196 -5.01 4.17 11.23
N TYR A 197 -6.16 4.13 10.54
CA TYR A 197 -7.35 3.53 11.15
C TYR A 197 -7.26 2.00 11.23
N GLN A 198 -6.59 1.31 10.28
CA GLN A 198 -6.38 -0.13 10.40
C GLN A 198 -5.42 -0.46 11.54
N ALA A 199 -4.34 0.31 11.73
CA ALA A 199 -3.44 0.13 12.87
C ALA A 199 -4.19 0.28 14.21
N VAL A 200 -5.14 1.22 14.30
CA VAL A 200 -6.05 1.35 15.46
C VAL A 200 -6.94 0.12 15.62
N LEU A 201 -7.63 -0.30 14.56
CA LEU A 201 -8.54 -1.46 14.62
C LEU A 201 -7.81 -2.77 14.95
N LYS A 202 -6.54 -2.91 14.51
CA LYS A 202 -5.66 -4.05 14.81
C LYS A 202 -4.93 -3.90 16.15
N LYS A 203 -5.20 -2.84 16.92
CA LYS A 203 -4.56 -2.54 18.21
C LYS A 203 -3.03 -2.43 18.12
N LYS A 204 -2.52 -2.09 16.93
CA LYS A 204 -1.10 -1.79 16.69
C LYS A 204 -0.74 -0.38 17.13
N LEU A 205 -1.72 0.52 17.09
CA LEU A 205 -1.63 1.92 17.51
C LEU A 205 -2.84 2.25 18.40
N SER A 206 -2.61 2.75 19.61
CA SER A 206 -3.73 3.22 20.44
C SER A 206 -4.25 4.58 19.94
N GLN A 207 -5.53 4.85 20.19
CA GLN A 207 -6.11 6.15 19.85
C GLN A 207 -5.51 7.30 20.66
N HIS A 208 -5.04 7.03 21.87
CA HIS A 208 -4.32 7.99 22.70
C HIS A 208 -2.96 8.37 22.08
N GLU A 209 -2.19 7.38 21.62
CA GLU A 209 -0.94 7.63 20.88
C GLU A 209 -1.19 8.39 19.59
N LEU A 210 -2.21 8.00 18.82
CA LEU A 210 -2.60 8.70 17.60
C LEU A 210 -2.98 10.15 17.91
N ARG A 211 -3.76 10.40 18.97
CA ARG A 211 -4.12 11.76 19.42
C ARG A 211 -2.89 12.59 19.78
N LEU A 212 -1.97 12.03 20.56
CA LEU A 212 -0.73 12.72 20.95
C LEU A 212 0.12 13.06 19.72
N TRP A 213 0.25 12.12 18.78
CA TRP A 213 0.91 12.38 17.51
C TRP A 213 0.18 13.48 16.73
N LEU A 214 -1.14 13.46 16.60
CA LEU A 214 -1.89 14.53 15.93
C LEU A 214 -1.61 15.92 16.54
N GLN A 215 -1.53 16.00 17.88
CA GLN A 215 -1.21 17.26 18.58
C GLN A 215 0.22 17.74 18.35
N SER A 216 1.16 16.84 18.07
CA SER A 216 2.54 17.23 17.74
C SER A 216 2.70 17.67 16.29
N GLN A 217 1.68 17.50 15.44
CA GLN A 217 1.77 17.90 14.04
C GLN A 217 1.58 19.41 13.90
N SER A 218 2.49 20.05 13.17
CA SER A 218 2.36 21.45 12.80
C SER A 218 2.26 21.58 11.29
N PHE A 219 1.21 22.24 10.81
CA PHE A 219 1.06 22.64 9.42
C PHE A 219 0.91 24.16 9.40
N PRO A 220 2.01 24.93 9.28
CA PRO A 220 1.89 26.37 9.07
C PRO A 220 1.03 26.59 7.83
N LEU A 221 0.25 27.67 7.77
CA LEU A 221 -0.61 28.04 6.64
C LEU A 221 -0.08 29.30 5.96
N GLU A 222 1.25 29.39 5.82
CA GLU A 222 1.96 30.59 5.38
C GLU A 222 2.18 30.61 3.86
N SER A 223 2.08 29.46 3.21
CA SER A 223 2.30 29.31 1.76
C SER A 223 1.23 28.44 1.09
N ASN A 224 1.23 28.40 -0.25
CA ASN A 224 0.38 27.46 -0.99
C ASN A 224 0.79 26.00 -0.74
N GLN A 225 2.09 25.74 -0.59
CA GLN A 225 2.61 24.39 -0.28
C GLN A 225 2.08 23.89 1.07
N ASP A 226 2.14 24.77 2.05
CA ASP A 226 1.59 24.59 3.39
C ASP A 226 0.10 24.28 3.40
N PHE A 227 -0.68 25.05 2.64
CA PHE A 227 -2.10 24.82 2.48
C PHE A 227 -2.39 23.45 1.82
N ILE A 228 -1.61 23.05 0.82
CA ILE A 228 -1.75 21.72 0.17
C ILE A 228 -1.46 20.61 1.18
N ALA A 229 -0.37 20.71 1.94
CA ALA A 229 0.01 19.74 2.97
C ALA A 229 -1.09 19.61 4.04
N PHE A 230 -1.55 20.74 4.58
CA PHE A 230 -2.65 20.79 5.55
C PHE A 230 -3.92 20.16 4.99
N SER A 231 -4.32 20.54 3.77
CA SER A 231 -5.54 20.05 3.16
C SER A 231 -5.48 18.54 2.93
N ASN A 232 -4.35 18.01 2.46
CA ASN A 232 -4.16 16.56 2.24
C ASN A 232 -4.26 15.81 3.57
N PHE A 233 -3.60 16.31 4.60
CA PHE A 233 -3.66 15.72 5.93
C PHE A 233 -5.08 15.75 6.51
N ARG A 234 -5.78 16.89 6.38
CA ARG A 234 -7.17 17.03 6.84
C ARG A 234 -8.12 16.03 6.17
N SER A 235 -7.98 15.79 4.87
CA SER A 235 -8.79 14.78 4.17
C SER A 235 -8.50 13.36 4.62
N CYS A 236 -7.22 13.03 4.87
CA CYS A 236 -6.84 11.78 5.49
C CYS A 236 -7.49 11.60 6.87
N LEU A 237 -7.46 12.63 7.74
CA LEU A 237 -8.10 12.56 9.06
C LEU A 237 -9.62 12.43 9.01
N LEU A 238 -10.26 13.05 8.03
CA LEU A 238 -11.70 12.90 7.82
C LEU A 238 -12.06 11.44 7.55
N GLU A 239 -11.25 10.74 6.73
CA GLU A 239 -11.49 9.33 6.46
C GLU A 239 -11.20 8.45 7.69
N VAL A 240 -10.15 8.74 8.46
CA VAL A 240 -9.93 8.08 9.77
C VAL A 240 -11.15 8.22 10.68
N TYR A 241 -11.72 9.44 10.77
CA TYR A 241 -12.93 9.69 11.56
C TYR A 241 -14.09 8.82 11.08
N VAL A 242 -14.42 8.88 9.78
CA VAL A 242 -15.57 8.15 9.20
C VAL A 242 -15.42 6.64 9.39
N GLN A 243 -14.21 6.10 9.16
CA GLN A 243 -13.97 4.66 9.25
C GLN A 243 -14.02 4.12 10.68
N LEU A 244 -13.55 4.88 11.67
CA LEU A 244 -13.62 4.49 13.08
C LEU A 244 -15.03 4.70 13.66
N ASP A 245 -15.69 5.81 13.32
CA ASP A 245 -17.04 6.14 13.82
C ASP A 245 -18.09 5.16 13.28
N SER A 246 -18.04 4.83 11.97
CA SER A 246 -18.93 3.83 11.36
C SER A 246 -18.83 2.44 12.00
N LYS A 247 -17.67 2.09 12.56
CA LYS A 247 -17.42 0.83 13.28
C LYS A 247 -17.70 0.93 14.78
N LYS A 248 -18.14 2.10 15.27
CA LYS A 248 -18.32 2.41 16.70
C LYS A 248 -17.04 2.17 17.51
N GLN A 249 -15.89 2.45 16.90
CA GLN A 249 -14.56 2.29 17.50
C GLN A 249 -13.86 3.64 17.69
N LEU A 250 -14.50 4.78 17.41
CA LEU A 250 -13.92 6.10 17.60
C LEU A 250 -14.12 6.58 19.05
N SER A 251 -13.02 6.78 19.78
CA SER A 251 -13.00 7.36 21.12
C SER A 251 -13.31 8.85 21.10
N ASP A 252 -13.86 9.37 22.20
CA ASP A 252 -14.15 10.80 22.34
C ASP A 252 -12.89 11.67 22.26
N GLU A 253 -11.78 11.22 22.84
CA GLU A 253 -10.52 11.97 22.80
C GLU A 253 -9.98 12.17 21.37
N LEU A 254 -10.05 11.12 20.53
CA LEU A 254 -9.60 11.17 19.14
C LEU A 254 -10.61 11.92 18.27
N ARG A 255 -11.90 11.71 18.51
CA ARG A 255 -13.00 12.47 17.88
C ARG A 255 -12.77 13.96 18.04
N THR A 256 -12.57 14.41 19.27
CA THR A 256 -12.30 15.82 19.59
C THR A 256 -11.03 16.30 18.89
N ALA A 257 -9.92 15.55 18.94
CA ALA A 257 -8.69 15.98 18.29
C ALA A 257 -8.81 16.16 16.77
N ILE A 258 -9.50 15.25 16.08
CA ILE A 258 -9.74 15.36 14.63
C ILE A 258 -10.67 16.54 14.32
N GLN A 259 -11.75 16.73 15.09
CA GLN A 259 -12.68 17.85 14.89
C GLN A 259 -12.02 19.22 15.10
N HIS A 260 -11.05 19.31 16.00
CA HIS A 260 -10.27 20.54 16.23
C HIS A 260 -9.13 20.75 15.21
N PHE A 261 -8.93 19.82 14.27
CA PHE A 261 -7.96 19.99 13.19
C PHE A 261 -8.54 20.86 12.06
N HIS A 262 -8.69 22.16 12.33
CA HIS A 262 -9.14 23.19 11.41
C HIS A 262 -8.31 24.47 11.57
N TYR A 263 -8.43 25.40 10.60
CA TYR A 263 -7.80 26.72 10.64
C TYR A 263 -8.70 27.74 11.34
#